data_AF-A0A4Z2GNX4-F1
#
_entry.id   AF-A0A4Z2GNX4-F1
#
_cell.length_a   1.000
_cell.length_b   1.000
_cell.length_c   1.000
_cell.angle_alpha   90.00
_cell.angle_beta   90.00
_cell.angle_gamma   90.00
#
_symmetry.space_group_name_H-M   'P 1'
#
loop_
_entity.id
_entity.type
_entity.pdbx_description
1 polymer ?
#
loop_
_entity_poly.entity_id
_entity_poly.type
_entity_poly.pdbx_seq_one_letter_code
_entity_poly.pdbx_strand_id
1 'polypeptide(L)'
;MLATGDQSLDRRCLDRLFICPAWARKGYCDSKRKLMKKHCPASCDFCYEFPFPTVAPTQTPPRTKHKLDGELLEYSHPNYISLKGDHITIVANAINEGTYTCVVKKKDKVLTNYSWRVRVRF
;
A
#
# COMPACT_ATOMS: atom_id res chain seq x y z
N MET A 1 -25.32 -39.60 -22.35
CA MET A 1 -25.15 -38.85 -21.09
C MET A 1 -23.88 -39.34 -20.42
N LEU A 2 -22.80 -38.55 -20.42
CA LEU A 2 -21.73 -38.63 -19.43
C LEU A 2 -21.25 -37.19 -19.15
N ALA A 3 -21.42 -36.80 -17.88
CA ALA A 3 -20.72 -35.81 -17.06
C ALA A 3 -20.14 -34.55 -17.75
N THR A 4 -20.82 -33.41 -17.66
CA THR A 4 -20.54 -32.28 -16.72
C THR A 4 -19.19 -31.61 -16.94
N GLY A 5 -19.27 -30.37 -17.43
CA GLY A 5 -18.11 -29.51 -17.63
C GLY A 5 -17.42 -29.08 -16.34
N ASP A 6 -16.12 -28.88 -16.48
CA ASP A 6 -15.28 -28.10 -15.59
C ASP A 6 -14.35 -27.25 -16.47
N GLN A 7 -14.78 -26.03 -16.78
CA GLN A 7 -13.95 -25.03 -17.48
C GLN A 7 -14.29 -23.65 -16.92
N SER A 8 -13.98 -23.48 -15.63
CA SER A 8 -13.95 -22.17 -15.00
C SER A 8 -12.64 -21.98 -14.26
N LEU A 9 -11.54 -21.74 -15.00
CA LEU A 9 -10.48 -20.80 -14.62
C LEU A 9 -9.42 -20.68 -15.75
N ASP A 10 -9.68 -19.87 -16.78
CA ASP A 10 -8.56 -19.17 -17.41
C ASP A 10 -9.02 -17.78 -17.85
N ARG A 11 -8.58 -16.76 -17.12
CA ARG A 11 -8.57 -15.40 -17.65
C ARG A 11 -7.48 -15.34 -18.73
N ARG A 12 -7.76 -15.92 -19.90
CA ARG A 12 -6.95 -15.96 -21.13
C ARG A 12 -5.47 -15.63 -20.90
N CYS A 13 -4.71 -16.59 -20.38
CA CYS A 13 -3.27 -16.51 -20.38
C CYS A 13 -2.75 -16.82 -21.78
N LEU A 14 -2.56 -15.78 -22.58
CA LEU A 14 -2.11 -15.88 -23.97
C LEU A 14 -0.83 -15.09 -24.18
N ASP A 15 -0.01 -15.55 -25.12
CA ASP A 15 1.12 -14.79 -25.62
C ASP A 15 0.65 -13.54 -26.35
N ARG A 16 1.25 -12.40 -25.99
CA ARG A 16 0.94 -11.09 -26.57
C ARG A 16 1.72 -10.80 -27.84
N LEU A 17 2.81 -11.54 -28.07
CA LEU A 17 3.66 -11.37 -29.25
C LEU A 17 3.75 -12.69 -30.02
N PHE A 18 3.69 -12.61 -31.34
CA PHE A 18 3.83 -13.80 -32.19
C PHE A 18 5.23 -14.44 -32.12
N ILE A 19 6.26 -13.69 -31.68
CA ILE A 19 7.64 -14.15 -31.58
C ILE A 19 7.92 -14.99 -30.31
N CYS A 20 6.94 -15.12 -29.41
CA CYS A 20 7.09 -15.84 -28.15
C CYS A 20 7.63 -17.28 -28.29
N PRO A 21 7.18 -18.12 -29.26
CA PRO A 21 7.74 -19.45 -29.46
C PRO A 21 9.21 -19.46 -29.89
N ALA A 22 9.66 -18.41 -30.60
CA ALA A 22 11.07 -18.29 -30.98
C ALA A 22 11.95 -17.87 -29.80
N TRP A 23 11.44 -16.97 -28.95
CA TRP A 23 12.13 -16.54 -27.74
C TRP A 23 12.19 -17.63 -26.67
N ALA A 24 11.12 -18.39 -26.48
CA ALA A 24 11.11 -19.54 -25.58
C ALA A 24 12.16 -20.57 -25.99
N ARG A 25 12.21 -20.96 -27.27
CA ARG A 25 13.25 -21.86 -27.81
C ARG A 25 14.67 -21.31 -27.69
N LYS A 26 14.84 -19.98 -27.64
CA LYS A 26 16.13 -19.33 -27.43
C LYS A 26 16.53 -19.22 -25.96
N GLY A 27 15.74 -19.77 -25.02
CA GLY A 27 16.02 -19.74 -23.59
C GLY A 27 15.72 -18.39 -22.92
N TYR A 28 14.78 -17.62 -23.48
CA TYR A 28 14.42 -16.30 -22.91
C TYR A 28 13.52 -16.43 -21.68
N CYS A 29 12.91 -17.60 -21.46
CA CYS A 29 12.15 -17.87 -20.24
C CYS A 29 13.02 -17.71 -18.98
N ASP A 30 14.30 -18.13 -19.05
CA ASP A 30 15.25 -17.99 -17.95
C ASP A 30 16.05 -16.69 -18.03
N SER A 31 16.69 -16.43 -19.18
CA SER A 31 17.58 -15.28 -19.35
C SER A 31 16.85 -13.92 -19.36
N LYS A 32 15.57 -13.90 -19.74
CA LYS A 32 14.74 -12.70 -19.83
C LYS A 32 13.34 -12.92 -19.23
N ARG A 33 13.29 -13.59 -18.07
CA ARG A 33 12.06 -13.95 -17.35
C ARG A 33 11.04 -12.81 -17.22
N LYS A 34 11.48 -11.59 -16.87
CA LYS A 34 10.59 -10.42 -16.72
C LYS A 34 9.89 -10.04 -18.03
N LEU A 35 10.60 -10.08 -19.14
CA LEU A 35 10.08 -9.78 -20.48
C LEU A 35 9.05 -10.85 -20.88
N MET A 36 9.41 -12.12 -20.67
CA MET A 36 8.53 -13.24 -21.01
C MET A 36 7.28 -13.27 -20.13
N LYS A 37 7.37 -12.98 -18.82
CA LYS A 37 6.18 -12.82 -17.96
C LYS A 37 5.19 -11.76 -18.46
N LYS A 38 5.69 -10.66 -19.04
CA LYS A 38 4.85 -9.56 -19.53
C LYS A 38 4.23 -9.83 -20.90
N HIS A 39 5.00 -10.44 -21.80
CA HIS A 39 4.63 -10.56 -23.21
C HIS A 39 4.35 -11.99 -23.67
N CYS A 40 4.97 -12.98 -23.04
CA CYS A 40 4.93 -14.38 -23.44
C CYS A 40 4.63 -15.30 -22.25
N PRO A 41 3.55 -15.07 -21.49
CA PRO A 41 3.27 -15.86 -20.30
C PRO A 41 2.86 -17.30 -20.64
N ALA A 42 2.32 -17.57 -21.82
CA ALA A 42 1.90 -18.91 -22.23
C ALA A 42 3.07 -19.73 -22.77
N SER A 43 3.91 -19.16 -23.64
CA SER A 43 5.11 -19.85 -24.18
C SER A 43 6.15 -20.26 -23.12
N CYS A 44 6.12 -19.65 -21.93
CA CYS A 44 7.04 -19.93 -20.84
C CYS A 44 6.32 -20.46 -19.57
N ASP A 45 5.07 -20.91 -19.70
CA ASP A 45 4.26 -21.49 -18.61
C ASP A 45 4.12 -20.62 -17.34
N PHE A 46 4.16 -19.30 -17.47
CA PHE A 46 3.96 -18.36 -16.36
C PHE A 46 2.49 -18.17 -15.96
N CYS A 47 1.56 -18.85 -16.62
CA CYS A 47 0.13 -18.77 -16.35
C CYS A 47 -0.24 -19.22 -14.92
N TYR A 48 0.57 -20.08 -14.30
CA TYR A 48 0.36 -20.57 -12.93
C TYR A 48 0.92 -19.65 -11.84
N GLU A 49 1.80 -18.71 -12.20
CA GLU A 49 2.41 -17.78 -11.25
C GLU A 49 1.61 -16.49 -11.08
N PHE A 50 0.36 -16.52 -11.56
CA PHE A 50 -0.63 -15.50 -11.34
C PHE A 50 -1.79 -16.03 -10.47
N PRO A 51 -1.57 -16.37 -9.19
CA PRO A 51 -2.48 -15.77 -8.25
C PRO A 51 -2.26 -14.26 -8.45
N PHE A 52 -3.29 -13.54 -8.89
CA PHE A 52 -3.40 -12.20 -8.32
C PHE A 52 -3.19 -12.44 -6.83
N PRO A 53 -2.21 -11.81 -6.15
CA PRO A 53 -2.49 -11.51 -4.77
C PRO A 53 -3.76 -10.67 -4.91
N THR A 54 -4.92 -11.30 -4.73
CA THR A 54 -6.07 -10.61 -4.21
C THR A 54 -5.53 -10.14 -2.89
N VAL A 55 -4.87 -8.98 -2.93
CA VAL A 55 -4.47 -8.27 -1.74
C VAL A 55 -5.83 -8.07 -1.10
N ALA A 56 -6.17 -8.93 -0.13
CA ALA A 56 -7.40 -8.84 0.63
C ALA A 56 -7.50 -7.36 0.94
N PRO A 57 -8.61 -6.69 0.59
CA PRO A 57 -8.67 -5.24 0.44
C PRO A 57 -7.92 -4.63 1.61
N THR A 58 -6.68 -4.21 1.36
CA THR A 58 -5.83 -3.75 2.45
C THR A 58 -6.54 -2.49 2.86
N GLN A 59 -7.16 -2.55 4.03
CA GLN A 59 -7.87 -1.40 4.57
C GLN A 59 -6.86 -0.27 4.47
N THR A 60 -7.19 0.77 3.70
CA THR A 60 -6.29 1.91 3.55
C THR A 60 -5.88 2.30 4.97
N PRO A 61 -4.57 2.39 5.26
CA PRO A 61 -4.12 2.64 6.62
C PRO A 61 -4.87 3.88 7.13
N PRO A 62 -5.46 3.81 8.34
CA PRO A 62 -6.18 4.95 8.88
C PRO A 62 -5.25 6.16 8.87
N ARG A 63 -5.71 7.27 8.29
CA ARG A 63 -4.93 8.49 8.20
C ARG A 63 -5.02 9.21 9.54
N THR A 64 -3.89 9.31 10.22
CA THR A 64 -3.77 10.09 11.44
C THR A 64 -3.58 11.57 11.10
N LYS A 65 -4.31 12.45 11.78
CA LYS A 65 -4.18 13.90 11.69
C LYS A 65 -3.92 14.44 13.09
N HIS A 66 -2.86 15.21 13.26
CA HIS A 66 -2.51 15.81 14.56
C HIS A 66 -2.99 17.26 14.60
N LYS A 67 -3.47 17.71 15.75
CA LYS A 67 -3.88 19.09 15.99
C LYS A 67 -3.23 19.64 17.24
N LEU A 68 -2.89 20.93 17.24
CA LEU A 68 -2.49 21.69 18.41
C LEU A 68 -3.55 22.76 18.66
N ASP A 69 -4.17 22.75 19.84
CA ASP A 69 -5.21 23.70 20.25
C ASP A 69 -6.37 23.84 19.24
N GLY A 70 -6.64 22.76 18.51
CA GLY A 70 -7.70 22.68 17.50
C GLY A 70 -7.23 22.95 16.06
N GLU A 71 -6.05 23.53 15.87
CA GLU A 71 -5.44 23.82 14.58
C GLU A 71 -4.71 22.60 14.02
N LEU A 72 -4.81 22.35 12.71
CA LEU A 72 -4.20 21.18 12.08
C LEU A 72 -2.68 21.36 11.96
N LEU A 73 -1.92 20.43 12.52
CA LEU A 73 -0.48 20.35 12.31
C LEU A 73 -0.22 19.68 10.96
N GLU A 74 -0.01 20.50 9.93
CA GLU A 74 0.17 20.03 8.55
C GLU A 74 1.62 19.65 8.22
N TYR A 75 2.60 20.15 8.98
CA TYR A 75 4.02 20.00 8.66
C TYR A 75 4.89 19.78 9.91
N SER A 76 5.98 19.02 9.72
CA SER A 76 7.03 18.88 10.74
C SER A 76 7.85 20.15 10.83
N HIS A 77 8.07 20.64 12.04
CA HIS A 77 8.93 21.78 12.30
C HIS A 77 10.29 21.29 12.85
N PRO A 78 11.42 21.61 12.19
CA PRO A 78 12.74 21.16 12.61
C PRO A 78 13.02 21.49 14.08
N ASN A 79 13.54 20.55 14.87
CA ASN A 79 13.91 20.72 16.29
C ASN A 79 12.78 20.96 17.31
N TYR A 80 11.50 21.05 16.91
CA TYR A 80 10.40 21.28 17.86
C TYR A 80 9.24 20.28 17.72
N ILE A 81 8.84 19.93 16.49
CA ILE A 81 7.72 19.00 16.22
C ILE A 81 8.05 18.11 15.01
N SER A 82 8.10 16.78 15.19
CA SER A 82 8.29 15.82 14.09
C SER A 82 7.02 14.98 13.89
N LEU A 83 6.54 14.93 12.64
CA LEU A 83 5.41 14.12 12.22
C LEU A 83 5.92 13.03 11.27
N LYS A 84 5.83 11.77 11.67
CA LYS A 84 6.23 10.61 10.87
C LYS A 84 5.10 9.58 10.86
N GLY A 85 4.23 9.64 9.86
CA GLY A 85 3.09 8.72 9.74
C GLY A 85 2.09 8.90 10.88
N ASP A 86 2.05 7.94 11.80
CA ASP A 86 1.23 7.92 13.02
C ASP A 86 1.99 8.44 14.26
N HIS A 87 3.31 8.61 14.17
CA HIS A 87 4.15 9.04 15.28
C HIS A 87 4.36 10.55 15.29
N ILE A 88 4.04 11.17 16.43
CA ILE A 88 4.32 12.59 16.71
C ILE A 88 5.38 12.71 17.81
N THR A 89 6.40 13.52 17.58
CA THR A 89 7.45 13.85 18.55
C THR A 89 7.44 15.34 18.81
N ILE A 90 7.38 15.73 20.09
CA ILE A 90 7.28 17.13 20.51
C ILE A 90 8.36 17.37 21.57
N VAL A 91 9.10 18.48 21.45
CA VAL A 91 10.16 18.85 22.40
C VAL A 91 9.59 19.77 23.49
N ALA A 92 8.98 19.24 24.55
CA ALA A 92 8.26 20.03 25.57
C ALA A 92 9.02 21.30 26.03
N ASN A 93 8.46 22.47 25.75
CA ASN A 93 8.95 23.81 26.05
C ASN A 93 7.76 24.78 26.26
N ALA A 94 8.02 26.04 26.64
CA ALA A 94 6.96 27.03 26.87
C ALA A 94 6.15 27.39 25.60
N ILE A 95 6.71 27.16 24.40
CA ILE A 95 6.10 27.52 23.12
C ILE A 95 5.13 26.43 22.66
N ASN A 96 5.36 25.18 23.05
CA ASN A 96 4.59 24.03 22.61
C ASN A 96 3.75 23.40 23.72
N GLU A 97 3.60 24.10 24.84
CA GLU A 97 2.52 23.86 25.78
C GLU A 97 1.18 24.08 25.05
N GLY A 98 0.27 23.12 25.23
CA GLY A 98 -1.01 23.15 24.54
C GLY A 98 -1.74 21.81 24.59
N THR A 99 -2.91 21.78 23.98
CA THR A 99 -3.74 20.58 23.88
C THR A 99 -3.55 19.93 22.51
N TYR A 100 -2.85 18.81 22.51
CA TYR A 100 -2.61 18.00 21.32
C TYR A 100 -3.76 17.02 21.11
N THR A 101 -4.28 16.96 19.90
CA THR A 101 -5.34 16.01 19.54
C THR A 101 -4.92 15.17 18.34
N CYS A 102 -4.90 13.85 18.51
CA CYS A 102 -4.69 12.86 17.48
C CYS A 102 -6.04 12.40 16.94
N VAL A 103 -6.35 12.74 15.69
CA VAL A 103 -7.60 12.37 15.01
C VAL A 103 -7.32 11.23 14.03
N VAL A 104 -7.88 10.06 14.30
CA VAL A 104 -7.75 8.88 13.44
C VAL A 104 -8.93 8.86 12.46
N LYS A 105 -8.66 8.92 11.16
CA LYS A 105 -9.68 8.92 10.11
C LYS A 105 -9.58 7.71 9.17
N LYS A 106 -10.72 7.19 8.71
CA LYS A 106 -10.80 6.18 7.66
C LYS A 106 -11.87 6.58 6.64
N LYS A 107 -11.47 6.77 5.38
CA LYS A 107 -12.37 7.23 4.29
C LYS A 107 -13.20 8.46 4.71
N ASP A 108 -12.50 9.50 5.20
CA ASP A 108 -13.03 10.75 5.76
C ASP A 108 -13.91 10.66 7.02
N LYS A 109 -14.27 9.47 7.46
CA LYS A 109 -14.94 9.26 8.75
C LYS A 109 -13.92 9.32 9.90
N VAL A 110 -14.17 10.18 10.89
CA VAL A 110 -13.43 10.16 12.15
C VAL A 110 -13.78 8.89 12.89
N LEU A 111 -12.78 8.05 13.18
CA LEU A 111 -12.93 6.84 13.97
C LEU A 111 -12.80 7.15 15.46
N THR A 112 -11.76 7.90 15.82
CA THR A 112 -11.48 8.25 17.21
C THR A 112 -10.63 9.52 17.29
N ASN A 113 -10.75 10.22 18.41
CA ASN A 113 -9.96 11.38 18.79
C ASN A 113 -9.31 11.11 20.14
N TYR A 114 -8.00 11.27 20.19
CA TYR A 114 -7.27 11.20 21.45
C TYR A 114 -6.67 12.57 21.76
N SER A 115 -6.99 13.12 22.93
CA SER A 115 -6.54 14.45 23.34
C SER A 115 -5.70 14.39 24.59
N TRP A 116 -4.56 15.08 24.57
CA TRP A 116 -3.61 15.17 25.67
C TRP A 116 -3.13 16.61 25.81
N ARG A 117 -2.98 17.06 27.05
CA ARG A 117 -2.43 18.37 27.35
C ARG A 117 -0.98 18.24 27.77
N VAL A 118 -0.10 18.94 27.06
CA VAL A 118 1.33 19.06 27.40
C VAL A 118 1.51 20.37 28.12
N ARG A 119 2.11 20.34 29.32
CA ARG A 119 2.45 21.53 30.12
C ARG A 119 3.84 21.37 30.70
N VAL A 120 4.63 22.42 30.67
CA VAL A 120 5.93 22.45 31.35
C VAL A 120 5.72 23.02 32.75
N ARG A 121 6.31 22.37 33.76
CA ARG A 121 6.38 22.92 35.12
C ARG A 121 7.80 23.43 35.35
N PHE A 122 7.89 24.65 35.87
CA PHE A 122 9.13 25.27 36.33
C PHE A 122 9.30 25.04 37.82
#